data_AF-A0A016X230-F1
#
_entry.id   AF-A0A016X230-F1
#
_cell.length_a   1.000
_cell.length_b   1.000
_cell.length_c   1.000
_cell.angle_alpha   90.00
_cell.angle_beta   90.00
_cell.angle_gamma   90.00
#
_symmetry.space_group_name_H-M   'P 1'
#
loop_
_entity.id
_entity.type
_entity.pdbx_description
1 polymer ?
#
loop_
_entity_poly.entity_id
_entity_poly.type
_entity_poly.pdbx_seq_one_letter_code
_entity_poly.pdbx_strand_id
1 'polypeptide(L)'
;EKSELYEKLSEGKVTLQTSDGLDVEFLVDFNAKVKERQESQQSQPTYHDELPTTSTSSEPAPLVEHYVPEEERREYGVSHMKFSSEEEKRQAQIKSLYDMTAETEKMRAKNKSAADEKARAKREKLNALRRRKGLPEIRTPSPEPEPEEPEVNLEEIPLPIEKPLRERERKPEREWDRGKGRYNTWIQKQRDERDEEFAPPSFYYQ
;
A
#
# COMPACT_ATOMS: atom_id res chain seq x y z
N GLU A 1 8.32 -25.39 -33.38
CA GLU A 1 6.96 -24.95 -33.78
C GLU A 1 6.25 -24.06 -32.75
N LYS A 2 5.72 -24.56 -31.63
CA LYS A 2 4.93 -23.73 -30.68
C LYS A 2 5.77 -22.66 -29.95
N SER A 3 7.00 -22.99 -29.57
CA SER A 3 7.96 -22.07 -28.93
C SER A 3 8.34 -20.92 -29.85
N GLU A 4 8.67 -21.21 -31.11
CA GLU A 4 8.99 -20.19 -32.12
C GLU A 4 7.82 -19.23 -32.38
N LEU A 5 6.58 -19.72 -32.30
CA LEU A 5 5.39 -18.88 -32.44
C LEU A 5 5.24 -17.92 -31.26
N TYR A 6 5.45 -18.41 -30.03
CA TYR A 6 5.44 -17.55 -28.84
C TYR A 6 6.58 -16.54 -28.84
N GLU A 7 7.77 -16.92 -29.31
CA GLU A 7 8.91 -16.01 -29.46
C GLU A 7 8.57 -14.88 -30.44
N LYS A 8 8.01 -15.21 -31.61
CA LYS A 8 7.55 -14.22 -32.61
C LYS A 8 6.44 -13.31 -32.07
N LEU A 9 5.50 -13.84 -31.29
CA LEU A 9 4.46 -13.04 -30.62
C LEU A 9 5.06 -12.10 -29.56
N SER A 10 6.06 -12.56 -28.81
CA SER A 10 6.72 -11.76 -27.77
C SER A 10 7.56 -10.62 -28.35
N GLU A 11 8.08 -10.80 -29.56
CA GLU A 11 8.82 -9.78 -30.31
C GLU A 11 7.91 -8.78 -31.04
N GLY A 12 6.59 -8.96 -31.01
CA GLY A 12 5.61 -8.11 -31.71
C GLY A 12 5.67 -8.21 -33.24
N LYS A 13 6.34 -9.24 -33.80
CA LYS A 13 6.53 -9.43 -35.26
C LYS A 13 5.37 -10.12 -35.96
N VAL A 14 4.31 -10.49 -35.24
CA VAL A 14 3.15 -11.18 -35.81
C VAL A 14 2.07 -10.16 -36.14
N THR A 15 1.91 -9.81 -37.42
CA THR A 15 0.73 -9.13 -37.92
C THR A 15 -0.33 -10.18 -38.27
N LEU A 16 -1.55 -9.99 -37.74
CA LEU A 16 -2.68 -10.83 -38.12
C LEU A 16 -3.18 -10.34 -39.47
N GLN A 17 -3.22 -11.23 -40.47
CA GLN A 17 -3.76 -10.95 -41.79
C GLN A 17 -5.16 -11.54 -41.91
N THR A 18 -6.06 -10.82 -42.57
CA THR A 18 -7.36 -11.35 -43.02
C THR A 18 -7.16 -12.37 -44.14
N SER A 19 -8.22 -13.12 -44.49
CA SER A 19 -8.19 -14.08 -45.62
C SER A 19 -7.71 -13.47 -46.93
N ASP A 20 -7.82 -12.15 -47.06
CA ASP A 20 -7.51 -11.39 -48.26
C ASP A 20 -6.09 -10.79 -48.21
N GLY A 21 -5.30 -11.16 -47.18
CA GLY A 21 -3.91 -10.72 -47.01
C GLY A 21 -3.75 -9.29 -46.49
N LEU A 22 -4.84 -8.64 -46.06
CA LEU A 22 -4.81 -7.30 -45.48
C LEU A 22 -4.53 -7.38 -43.98
N ASP A 23 -3.62 -6.52 -43.51
CA ASP A 23 -3.28 -6.42 -42.10
C ASP A 23 -4.49 -5.96 -41.27
N VAL A 24 -4.73 -6.65 -40.15
CA VAL A 24 -5.83 -6.33 -39.24
C VAL A 24 -5.39 -5.16 -38.35
N GLU A 25 -6.01 -3.99 -38.57
CA GLU A 25 -5.85 -2.85 -37.68
C GLU A 25 -6.72 -3.00 -36.43
N PHE A 26 -6.11 -2.92 -35.26
CA PHE A 26 -6.79 -2.91 -33.98
C PHE A 26 -6.91 -1.47 -33.45
N LEU A 27 -8.02 -1.16 -32.78
CA LEU A 27 -8.21 0.13 -32.11
C LEU A 27 -7.19 0.38 -30.97
N VAL A 28 -6.52 -0.68 -30.50
CA VAL A 28 -5.52 -0.65 -29.44
C VAL A 28 -4.21 -1.24 -29.99
N ASP A 29 -3.10 -0.53 -29.78
CA ASP A 29 -1.76 -1.02 -30.16
C ASP A 29 -1.26 -2.05 -29.13
N PHE A 30 -1.38 -3.34 -29.47
CA PHE A 30 -0.87 -4.44 -28.65
C PHE A 30 0.67 -4.47 -28.57
N ASN A 31 1.36 -3.84 -29.51
CA ASN A 31 2.82 -3.78 -29.57
C ASN A 31 3.40 -2.58 -28.82
N ALA A 32 2.57 -1.73 -28.21
CA ALA A 32 3.02 -0.55 -27.47
C ALA A 32 4.04 -0.89 -26.36
N LYS A 33 3.81 -1.98 -25.61
CA LYS A 33 4.73 -2.40 -24.53
C LYS A 33 6.07 -2.92 -25.04
N VAL A 34 6.10 -3.50 -26.24
CA VAL A 34 7.32 -3.99 -26.88
C VAL A 34 8.17 -2.81 -27.37
N LYS A 35 7.53 -1.80 -27.99
CA LYS A 35 8.19 -0.55 -28.41
C LYS A 35 8.81 0.19 -27.22
N GLU A 36 8.07 0.36 -26.13
CA GLU A 36 8.56 0.98 -24.88
C GLU A 36 9.79 0.26 -24.31
N ARG A 37 9.84 -1.08 -24.42
CA ARG A 37 10.99 -1.88 -23.99
C ARG A 37 12.21 -1.69 -24.90
N GLN A 38 12.01 -1.60 -26.22
CA GLN A 38 13.09 -1.31 -27.16
C GLN A 38 13.64 0.10 -26.99
N GLU A 39 12.76 1.10 -26.82
CA GLU A 39 13.13 2.48 -26.55
C GLU A 39 13.85 2.63 -25.21
N SER A 40 13.41 1.92 -24.17
CA SER A 40 14.11 1.92 -22.87
C SER A 40 15.48 1.24 -22.95
N GLN A 41 15.65 0.18 -23.75
CA GLN A 41 16.98 -0.41 -24.01
C GLN A 41 17.88 0.50 -24.83
N GLN A 42 17.35 1.22 -25.83
CA GLN A 42 18.13 2.17 -26.63
C GLN A 42 18.48 3.46 -25.89
N SER A 43 17.65 3.86 -24.91
CA SER A 43 17.87 5.05 -24.09
C SER A 43 18.65 4.77 -22.80
N GLN A 44 19.01 3.52 -22.51
CA GLN A 44 20.03 3.27 -21.50
C GLN A 44 21.36 3.84 -22.00
N PRO A 45 21.94 4.86 -21.35
CA PRO A 45 23.31 5.23 -21.64
C PRO A 45 24.18 4.00 -21.34
N THR A 46 25.10 3.68 -22.24
CA THR A 46 26.17 2.72 -21.98
C THR A 46 27.01 3.25 -20.83
N TYR A 47 26.62 2.88 -19.61
CA TYR A 47 27.54 2.88 -18.49
C TYR A 47 28.61 1.85 -18.83
N HIS A 48 29.77 2.33 -19.28
CA HIS A 48 30.97 1.54 -19.13
C HIS A 48 31.12 1.32 -17.62
N ASP A 49 30.95 0.07 -17.18
CA ASP A 49 31.48 -0.40 -15.91
C ASP A 49 33.01 -0.31 -16.02
N GLU A 50 33.53 0.88 -15.76
CA GLU A 50 34.94 1.08 -15.44
C GLU A 50 35.19 0.25 -14.17
N LEU A 51 35.80 -0.93 -14.34
CA LEU A 51 36.31 -1.73 -13.24
C LEU A 51 37.11 -0.79 -12.31
N PRO A 52 36.89 -0.81 -10.99
CA PRO A 52 37.58 0.09 -10.09
C PRO A 52 39.08 -0.25 -10.12
N THR A 53 39.85 0.58 -10.82
CA THR A 53 41.30 0.55 -10.76
C THR A 53 41.70 0.97 -9.35
N THR A 54 42.13 -0.01 -8.55
CA THR A 54 42.79 0.22 -7.27
C THR A 54 44.15 0.88 -7.52
N SER A 55 44.15 2.18 -7.80
CA SER A 55 45.35 3.01 -7.77
C SER A 55 45.11 4.14 -6.79
N THR A 56 45.83 4.06 -5.69
CA THR A 56 45.88 4.96 -4.55
C THR A 56 46.02 6.43 -4.95
N SER A 57 44.98 7.22 -4.73
CA SER A 57 45.08 8.66 -4.51
C SER A 57 44.62 8.93 -3.08
N SER A 58 45.55 9.35 -2.22
CA SER A 58 45.32 9.63 -0.80
C SER A 58 44.73 11.02 -0.61
N GLU A 59 43.56 11.28 -1.18
CA GLU A 59 42.71 12.34 -0.68
C GLU A 59 41.51 11.66 -0.02
N PRO A 60 41.20 11.94 1.26
CA PRO A 60 39.98 11.45 1.85
C PRO A 60 38.83 11.96 0.98
N ALA A 61 38.08 11.04 0.38
CA ALA A 61 36.91 11.39 -0.40
C ALA A 61 36.05 12.35 0.45
N PRO A 62 35.66 13.52 -0.07
CA PRO A 62 34.85 14.46 0.69
C PRO A 62 33.63 13.70 1.20
N LEU A 63 33.37 13.80 2.51
CA LEU A 63 32.21 13.18 3.14
C LEU A 63 30.97 13.67 2.38
N VAL A 64 30.37 12.79 1.58
CA VAL A 64 29.15 13.13 0.87
C VAL A 64 28.05 13.19 1.93
N GLU A 65 27.73 14.40 2.38
CA GLU A 65 26.53 14.65 3.18
C GLU A 65 25.32 14.37 2.28
N HIS A 66 24.80 13.14 2.35
CA HIS A 66 23.78 12.66 1.41
C HIS A 66 22.39 13.31 1.58
N TYR A 67 22.21 14.28 2.48
CA TYR A 67 20.91 14.89 2.73
C TYR A 67 20.98 16.18 3.55
N VAL A 68 20.66 17.33 2.95
CA VAL A 68 20.22 18.54 3.67
C VAL A 68 19.13 19.24 2.85
N PRO A 69 17.85 18.90 3.07
CA PRO A 69 16.73 19.74 2.68
C PRO A 69 16.47 20.74 3.80
N GLU A 70 15.42 21.53 3.67
CA GLU A 70 14.64 21.84 4.87
C GLU A 70 14.12 20.51 5.48
N GLU A 71 14.89 19.93 6.40
CA GLU A 71 14.70 18.57 6.97
C GLU A 71 13.45 18.42 7.86
N GLU A 72 12.59 19.43 7.91
CA GLU A 72 11.34 19.37 8.65
C GLU A 72 10.37 18.31 8.15
N ARG A 73 10.44 17.92 6.88
CA ARG A 73 9.55 16.87 6.37
C ARG A 73 9.94 15.48 6.87
N ARG A 74 11.21 15.27 7.22
CA ARG A 74 11.64 14.02 7.88
C ARG A 74 11.41 14.08 9.38
N GLU A 75 11.65 15.23 9.99
CA GLU A 75 11.47 15.42 11.43
C GLU A 75 9.99 15.52 11.84
N TYR A 76 9.21 16.33 11.13
CA TYR A 76 7.81 16.66 11.45
C TYR A 76 6.79 16.08 10.46
N GLY A 77 7.24 15.44 9.38
CA GLY A 77 6.39 14.75 8.40
C GLY A 77 5.85 15.64 7.27
N VAL A 78 5.14 15.02 6.33
CA VAL A 78 4.62 15.67 5.10
C VAL A 78 3.52 16.70 5.40
N SER A 79 2.84 16.58 6.55
CA SER A 79 1.80 17.51 6.99
C SER A 79 2.34 18.78 7.65
N HIS A 80 3.65 18.89 7.87
CA HIS A 80 4.22 20.07 8.52
C HIS A 80 4.23 21.27 7.57
N MET A 81 3.69 22.40 8.03
CA MET A 81 3.72 23.69 7.34
C MET A 81 4.33 24.75 8.25
N LYS A 82 5.36 25.45 7.79
CA LYS A 82 5.89 26.61 8.48
C LYS A 82 5.01 27.83 8.26
N PHE A 83 4.69 28.53 9.35
CA PHE A 83 4.08 29.84 9.26
C PHE A 83 5.12 30.94 9.07
N SER A 84 4.69 32.06 8.50
CA SER A 84 5.49 33.28 8.42
C SER A 84 5.88 33.76 9.83
N SER A 85 7.09 34.31 9.98
CA SER A 85 7.54 34.91 11.25
C SER A 85 6.81 36.22 11.58
N GLU A 86 6.27 36.90 10.57
CA GLU A 86 5.41 38.08 10.76
C GLU A 86 4.01 37.68 11.26
N GLU A 87 3.57 38.25 12.38
CA GLU A 87 2.35 37.83 13.08
C GLU A 87 1.07 38.04 12.25
N GLU A 88 0.95 39.14 11.50
CA GLU A 88 -0.23 39.38 10.65
C GLU A 88 -0.36 38.34 9.53
N LYS A 89 0.77 38.04 8.87
CA LYS A 89 0.83 37.01 7.82
C LYS A 89 0.57 35.62 8.40
N ARG A 90 1.10 35.34 9.59
CA ARG A 90 0.86 34.08 10.32
C ARG A 90 -0.62 33.89 10.63
N GLN A 91 -1.29 34.91 11.17
CA GLN A 91 -2.72 34.83 11.47
C GLN A 91 -3.56 34.63 10.21
N ALA A 92 -3.22 35.32 9.11
CA ALA A 92 -3.88 35.12 7.83
C ALA A 92 -3.72 33.68 7.29
N GLN A 93 -2.52 33.11 7.40
CA GLN A 93 -2.24 31.71 7.02
C GLN A 93 -3.03 30.72 7.90
N ILE A 94 -3.06 30.94 9.22
CA ILE A 94 -3.83 30.11 10.16
C ILE A 94 -5.33 30.15 9.82
N LYS A 95 -5.88 31.35 9.59
CA LYS A 95 -7.28 31.52 9.20
C LYS A 95 -7.60 30.79 7.89
N SER A 96 -6.73 30.92 6.89
CA SER A 96 -6.88 30.21 5.63
C SER A 96 -6.90 28.68 5.81
N LEU A 97 -6.07 28.13 6.70
CA LEU A 97 -6.10 26.70 7.02
C LEU A 97 -7.42 26.25 7.66
N TYR A 98 -7.97 27.04 8.57
CA TYR A 98 -9.28 26.74 9.16
C TYR A 98 -10.40 26.76 8.12
N ASP A 99 -10.37 27.73 7.21
CA ASP A 99 -11.36 27.83 6.13
C ASP A 99 -11.31 26.59 5.21
N MET A 100 -10.10 26.17 4.81
CA MET A 100 -9.88 24.95 4.00
C MET A 100 -10.34 23.67 4.73
N THR A 101 -10.12 23.60 6.04
CA THR A 101 -10.56 22.47 6.87
C THR A 101 -12.09 22.41 6.91
N ALA A 102 -12.75 23.54 7.18
CA ALA A 102 -14.20 23.64 7.21
C ALA A 102 -14.83 23.31 5.84
N GLU A 103 -14.19 23.71 4.74
CA GLU A 103 -14.63 23.32 3.39
C GLU A 103 -14.52 21.81 3.16
N THR A 104 -13.39 21.22 3.54
CA THR A 104 -13.15 19.77 3.42
C THR A 104 -14.16 18.97 4.23
N GLU A 105 -14.49 19.41 5.45
CA GLU A 105 -15.52 18.80 6.29
C GLU A 105 -16.91 18.86 5.65
N LYS A 106 -17.29 20.03 5.11
CA LYS A 106 -18.55 20.18 4.36
C LYS A 106 -18.62 19.23 3.16
N MET A 107 -17.53 19.11 2.41
CA MET A 107 -17.47 18.20 1.26
C MET A 107 -17.52 16.73 1.70
N ARG A 108 -16.82 16.36 2.77
CA ARG A 108 -16.87 15.00 3.33
C ARG A 108 -18.28 14.66 3.83
N ALA A 109 -18.95 15.59 4.51
CA ALA A 109 -20.32 15.42 4.98
C ALA A 109 -21.31 15.23 3.81
N LYS A 110 -21.20 16.05 2.76
CA LYS A 110 -22.00 15.91 1.52
C LYS A 110 -21.74 14.56 0.83
N ASN A 111 -20.48 14.15 0.74
CA ASN A 111 -20.13 12.88 0.11
C ASN A 111 -20.65 11.69 0.92
N LYS A 112 -20.58 11.77 2.26
CA LYS A 112 -21.14 10.76 3.17
C LYS A 112 -22.64 10.66 3.01
N SER A 113 -23.38 11.77 3.05
CA SER A 113 -24.83 11.76 2.88
C SER A 113 -25.27 11.24 1.51
N ALA A 114 -24.57 11.62 0.44
CA ALA A 114 -24.83 11.11 -0.90
C ALA A 114 -24.51 9.60 -1.03
N ALA A 115 -23.46 9.12 -0.37
CA ALA A 115 -23.14 7.70 -0.30
C ALA A 115 -24.22 6.92 0.47
N ASP A 116 -24.69 7.46 1.60
CA ASP A 116 -25.75 6.87 2.42
C ASP A 116 -27.08 6.81 1.65
N GLU A 117 -27.44 7.86 0.92
CA GLU A 117 -28.63 7.86 0.05
C GLU A 117 -28.55 6.81 -1.05
N LYS A 118 -27.40 6.72 -1.75
CA LYS A 118 -27.16 5.68 -2.77
C LYS A 118 -27.24 4.27 -2.16
N ALA A 119 -26.69 4.09 -0.96
CA ALA A 119 -26.74 2.81 -0.25
C ALA A 119 -28.19 2.43 0.13
N ARG A 120 -28.98 3.40 0.61
CA ARG A 120 -30.42 3.23 0.90
C ARG A 120 -31.20 2.84 -0.35
N ALA A 121 -31.07 3.61 -1.44
CA ALA A 121 -31.76 3.32 -2.70
C ALA A 121 -31.40 1.94 -3.27
N LYS A 122 -30.11 1.56 -3.22
CA LYS A 122 -29.64 0.23 -3.63
C LYS A 122 -30.27 -0.87 -2.77
N ARG A 123 -30.39 -0.64 -1.46
CA ARG A 123 -31.00 -1.59 -0.51
C ARG A 123 -32.50 -1.73 -0.73
N GLU A 124 -33.22 -0.64 -0.94
CA GLU A 124 -34.65 -0.65 -1.26
C GLU A 124 -34.93 -1.44 -2.54
N LYS A 125 -34.13 -1.22 -3.58
CA LYS A 125 -34.20 -2.01 -4.83
C LYS A 125 -34.00 -3.49 -4.58
N LEU A 126 -33.04 -3.87 -3.73
CA LEU A 126 -32.81 -5.26 -3.34
C LEU A 126 -33.96 -5.82 -2.50
N ASN A 127 -34.54 -5.04 -1.59
CA ASN A 127 -35.67 -5.47 -0.76
C ASN A 127 -36.94 -5.68 -1.60
N ALA A 128 -37.18 -4.82 -2.60
CA ALA A 128 -38.27 -5.04 -3.57
C ALA A 128 -38.13 -6.37 -4.33
N LEU A 129 -36.90 -6.71 -4.76
CA LEU A 129 -36.62 -8.00 -5.39
C LEU A 129 -36.81 -9.18 -4.43
N ARG A 130 -36.39 -9.02 -3.16
CA ARG A 130 -36.58 -10.05 -2.12
C ARG A 130 -38.04 -10.27 -1.79
N ARG A 131 -38.85 -9.21 -1.67
CA ARG A 131 -40.32 -9.30 -1.50
C ARG A 131 -40.95 -10.12 -2.62
N ARG A 132 -40.56 -9.85 -3.87
CA ARG A 132 -41.05 -10.63 -5.03
C ARG A 132 -40.63 -12.10 -4.99
N LYS A 133 -39.53 -12.43 -4.31
CA LYS A 133 -39.00 -13.79 -4.18
C LYS A 133 -39.39 -14.47 -2.86
N GLY A 134 -40.19 -13.83 -2.01
CA GLY A 134 -40.58 -14.36 -0.70
C GLY A 134 -39.43 -14.44 0.32
N LEU A 135 -38.36 -13.68 0.14
CA LEU A 135 -37.21 -13.63 1.06
C LEU A 135 -37.37 -12.49 2.09
N PRO A 136 -36.84 -12.66 3.31
CA PRO A 136 -36.86 -11.61 4.33
C PRO A 136 -36.06 -10.38 3.89
N GLU A 137 -36.56 -9.19 4.22
CA GLU A 137 -35.93 -7.93 3.86
C GLU A 137 -34.63 -7.72 4.64
N ILE A 138 -33.62 -7.10 4.01
CA ILE A 138 -32.43 -6.71 4.76
C ILE A 138 -32.76 -5.40 5.51
N ARG A 139 -32.91 -5.48 6.85
CA ARG A 139 -33.16 -4.33 7.73
C ARG A 139 -32.00 -3.35 7.69
N THR A 140 -32.22 -2.06 7.52
CA THR A 140 -31.17 -1.06 7.74
C THR A 140 -30.46 -1.36 9.07
N PRO A 141 -29.12 -1.26 9.16
CA PRO A 141 -28.56 -0.83 10.43
C PRO A 141 -29.21 0.54 10.64
N SER A 142 -30.24 0.59 11.48
CA SER A 142 -30.73 1.87 11.95
C SER A 142 -29.51 2.59 12.52
N PRO A 143 -29.40 3.93 12.43
CA PRO A 143 -28.95 4.63 13.61
C PRO A 143 -29.99 4.25 14.67
N GLU A 144 -29.78 3.12 15.33
CA GLU A 144 -30.30 2.95 16.67
C GLU A 144 -29.83 4.21 17.39
N PRO A 145 -30.68 4.93 18.15
CA PRO A 145 -30.14 5.92 19.07
C PRO A 145 -28.98 5.21 19.76
N GLU A 146 -27.76 5.74 19.67
CA GLU A 146 -26.63 5.17 20.39
C GLU A 146 -27.19 4.82 21.76
N PRO A 147 -27.24 3.53 22.15
CA PRO A 147 -27.67 3.22 23.51
C PRO A 147 -26.77 4.09 24.36
N GLU A 148 -27.34 5.02 25.15
CA GLU A 148 -26.60 5.91 26.03
C GLU A 148 -25.47 5.06 26.61
N GLU A 149 -24.24 5.32 26.15
CA GLU A 149 -23.14 4.42 26.50
C GLU A 149 -23.14 4.42 28.02
N PRO A 150 -23.38 3.27 28.68
CA PRO A 150 -23.40 3.26 30.13
C PRO A 150 -22.06 3.84 30.55
N GLU A 151 -22.05 4.89 31.40
CA GLU A 151 -20.82 5.51 31.89
C GLU A 151 -19.93 4.39 32.43
N VAL A 152 -18.97 3.96 31.61
CA VAL A 152 -18.15 2.80 31.93
C VAL A 152 -17.22 3.27 33.03
N ASN A 153 -17.49 2.87 34.26
CA ASN A 153 -16.59 3.08 35.39
C ASN A 153 -15.26 2.37 35.05
N LEU A 154 -14.28 3.13 34.55
CA LEU A 154 -12.99 2.62 34.12
C LEU A 154 -12.21 1.94 35.27
N GLU A 155 -12.62 2.22 36.51
CA GLU A 155 -12.06 1.65 37.74
C GLU A 155 -12.51 0.20 37.99
N GLU A 156 -13.59 -0.26 37.36
CA GLU A 156 -14.12 -1.62 37.53
C GLU A 156 -13.71 -2.56 36.38
N ILE A 157 -12.89 -2.09 35.43
CA ILE A 157 -12.37 -2.95 34.36
C ILE A 157 -11.41 -3.96 35.00
N PRO A 158 -11.76 -5.26 35.07
CA PRO A 158 -10.86 -6.25 35.63
C PRO A 158 -9.60 -6.28 34.77
N LEU A 159 -8.42 -6.23 35.41
CA LEU A 159 -7.15 -6.44 34.74
C LEU A 159 -7.26 -7.72 33.90
N PRO A 160 -6.75 -7.73 32.65
CA PRO A 160 -6.83 -8.92 31.80
C PRO A 160 -6.20 -10.09 32.55
N ILE A 161 -7.03 -11.06 32.95
CA ILE A 161 -6.54 -12.33 33.46
C ILE A 161 -5.68 -12.89 32.34
N GLU A 162 -4.37 -12.94 32.54
CA GLU A 162 -3.43 -13.54 31.60
C GLU A 162 -3.83 -15.00 31.44
N LYS A 163 -4.64 -15.29 30.42
CA LYS A 163 -4.91 -16.65 30.00
C LYS A 163 -3.54 -17.31 29.80
N PRO A 164 -3.31 -18.50 30.38
CA PRO A 164 -2.01 -19.15 30.25
C PRO A 164 -1.64 -19.22 28.77
N LEU A 165 -0.37 -18.92 28.44
CA LEU A 165 0.15 -18.83 27.06
C LEU A 165 -0.26 -20.00 26.14
N ARG A 166 -0.62 -21.15 26.71
CA ARG A 166 -1.11 -22.35 26.01
C ARG A 166 -2.51 -22.22 25.38
N GLU A 167 -3.33 -21.28 25.82
CA GLU A 167 -4.72 -21.08 25.34
C GLU A 167 -4.89 -19.94 24.34
N ARG A 168 -3.80 -19.28 23.92
CA ARG A 168 -3.89 -18.35 22.78
C ARG A 168 -4.19 -19.19 21.53
N GLU A 169 -5.47 -19.20 21.14
CA GLU A 169 -5.95 -19.83 19.92
C GLU A 169 -5.01 -19.47 18.77
N ARG A 170 -4.50 -20.50 18.08
CA ARG A 170 -3.61 -20.31 16.94
C ARG A 170 -4.41 -19.53 15.89
N LYS A 171 -4.00 -18.29 15.64
CA LYS A 171 -4.63 -17.43 14.64
C LYS A 171 -4.67 -18.20 13.31
N PRO A 172 -5.80 -18.19 12.58
CA PRO A 172 -5.87 -18.82 11.28
C PRO A 172 -4.77 -18.24 10.39
N GLU A 173 -4.00 -19.13 9.75
CA GLU A 173 -2.91 -18.73 8.86
C GLU A 173 -3.50 -17.90 7.71
N ARG A 174 -3.03 -16.67 7.57
CA ARG A 174 -3.47 -15.78 6.49
C ARG A 174 -3.04 -16.38 5.16
N GLU A 175 -3.78 -16.10 4.10
CA GLU A 175 -3.54 -16.71 2.80
C GLU A 175 -2.15 -16.38 2.21
N TRP A 176 -1.57 -15.24 2.59
CA TRP A 176 -0.23 -14.82 2.20
C TRP A 176 0.88 -15.29 3.17
N ASP A 177 0.50 -15.92 4.28
CA ASP A 177 1.40 -16.67 5.17
C ASP A 177 1.48 -18.15 4.76
N ARG A 178 0.52 -18.68 3.98
CA ARG A 178 0.55 -20.05 3.44
C ARG A 178 1.86 -20.31 2.69
N GLY A 179 2.60 -21.33 3.13
CA GLY A 179 3.85 -21.77 2.50
C GLY A 179 5.12 -21.13 3.06
N LYS A 180 5.01 -20.08 3.90
CA LYS A 180 6.18 -19.46 4.57
C LYS A 180 6.77 -20.30 5.70
N GLY A 181 6.10 -21.37 6.13
CA GLY A 181 6.62 -22.30 7.15
C GLY A 181 7.96 -22.95 6.78
N ARG A 182 8.30 -23.09 5.49
CA ARG A 182 9.58 -23.65 5.03
C ARG A 182 10.74 -22.66 5.16
N TYR A 183 10.51 -21.36 4.99
CA TYR A 183 11.54 -20.32 5.14
C TYR A 183 12.08 -20.26 6.57
N ASN A 184 11.21 -20.47 7.56
CA ASN A 184 11.61 -20.51 8.97
C ASN A 184 12.56 -21.67 9.28
N THR A 185 12.50 -22.79 8.55
CA THR A 185 13.42 -23.93 8.80
C THR A 185 14.87 -23.61 8.43
N TRP A 186 15.09 -22.81 7.37
CA TRP A 186 16.44 -22.38 6.99
C TRP A 186 17.01 -21.36 7.99
N ILE A 187 16.20 -20.40 8.45
CA ILE A 187 16.61 -19.45 9.49
C ILE A 187 16.97 -20.18 10.79
N GLN A 188 16.15 -21.17 11.19
CA GLN A 188 16.40 -21.93 12.40
C GLN A 188 17.71 -22.73 12.28
N LYS A 189 17.91 -23.41 11.15
CA LYS A 189 19.16 -24.12 10.86
C LYS A 189 20.39 -23.19 10.93
N GLN A 190 20.29 -21.98 10.39
CA GLN A 190 21.36 -20.97 10.46
C GLN A 190 21.54 -20.33 11.85
N ARG A 191 20.58 -20.50 12.77
CA ARG A 191 20.74 -20.13 14.18
C ARG A 191 21.44 -21.25 14.94
N ASP A 192 21.04 -22.48 14.70
CA ASP A 192 21.59 -23.67 15.36
C ASP A 192 23.04 -23.95 14.91
N GLU A 193 23.41 -23.61 13.67
CA GLU A 193 24.78 -23.74 13.15
C GLU A 193 25.73 -22.61 13.59
N ARG A 194 25.25 -21.54 14.24
CA ARG A 194 26.09 -20.41 14.66
C ARG A 194 26.78 -20.72 15.98
N ASP A 195 28.07 -20.37 16.09
CA ASP A 195 28.83 -20.50 17.34
C ASP A 195 28.14 -19.76 18.49
N GLU A 196 28.05 -20.43 19.65
CA GLU A 196 27.36 -19.89 20.83
C GLU A 196 27.95 -18.55 21.31
N GLU A 197 29.25 -18.34 21.08
CA GLU A 197 29.95 -17.08 21.42
C GLU A 197 29.47 -15.88 20.59
N PHE A 198 28.93 -16.12 19.39
CA PHE A 198 28.41 -15.09 18.47
C PHE A 198 26.88 -15.15 18.33
N ALA A 199 26.23 -16.12 18.98
CA ALA A 199 24.78 -16.20 19.03
C ALA A 199 24.23 -15.13 20.00
N PRO A 200 23.16 -14.41 19.63
CA PRO A 200 22.54 -13.49 20.57
C PRO A 200 21.94 -14.26 21.75
N PRO A 201 21.89 -13.66 22.96
CA PRO A 201 21.35 -14.31 24.15
C PRO A 201 19.96 -14.92 23.93
N SER A 202 19.75 -16.12 24.47
CA SER A 202 18.52 -16.90 24.30
C SER A 202 17.25 -16.17 24.79
N PHE A 203 17.38 -15.19 25.70
CA PHE A 203 16.28 -14.36 26.19
C PHE A 203 15.57 -13.56 25.09
N TYR A 204 16.25 -13.17 24.01
CA TYR A 204 15.63 -12.38 22.92
C TYR A 204 14.61 -13.17 22.08
N TYR A 205 14.51 -14.48 22.29
CA TYR A 205 13.66 -15.38 21.50
C TYR A 205 12.45 -15.90 22.27
N GLN A 206 12.13 -15.30 23.42
CA GLN A 206 11.02 -15.67 24.29
C GLN A 206 9.67 -15.10 23.83
#